data_AF-A0A915JSD0-F1
#
_entry.id   AF-A0A915JSD0-F1
#
_cell.length_a   1.000
_cell.length_b   1.000
_cell.length_c   1.000
_cell.angle_alpha   90.00
_cell.angle_beta   90.00
_cell.angle_gamma   90.00
#
_symmetry.space_group_name_H-M   'P 1'
#
loop_
_entity.id
_entity.type
_entity.pdbx_description
1 polymer ?
#
loop_
_entity_poly.entity_id
_entity_poly.type
_entity_poly.pdbx_seq_one_letter_code
_entity_poly.pdbx_strand_id
1 'polypeptide(L)'
;MHISAGEHNCVIDKTRRNWCPACRLDKCFSVHMNKNAVQEERGPRKSLKVKRDDCSSDENVKKMVKIKYRPYIEKDEVITAESSRKGESTNIQWLLELIDSSITMVLQTPLLQFSDHNRKIDILKKIWHRSFAIFLSCKLRDDSTLIEKLAKLVKIEHRNNRLHGDDEMDQSLHGLELKTFLETTELLTNVEFGLDAHELYVCICVIICSADDANGFSCLLDLYRLMLVYHNKIFHPENLTRSSRIFCYLSEMHEIHFDQLLSTIFGSYLDKIKENIGRIVECLIQNGSS
;
A
#
# COMPACT_ATOMS: atom_id res chain seq x y z
N MET A 1 21.09 -14.15 -14.95
CA MET A 1 21.28 -14.78 -16.29
C MET A 1 22.77 -14.79 -16.61
N HIS A 2 23.39 -15.96 -16.73
CA HIS A 2 24.72 -16.05 -17.35
C HIS A 2 24.51 -16.21 -18.86
N ILE A 3 25.05 -15.28 -19.64
CA ILE A 3 24.94 -15.28 -21.10
C ILE A 3 25.96 -16.27 -21.64
N SER A 4 25.48 -17.32 -22.31
CA SER A 4 26.33 -18.29 -23.01
C SER A 4 26.66 -17.76 -24.40
N ALA A 5 27.94 -17.55 -24.69
CA ALA A 5 28.43 -17.36 -26.06
C ALA A 5 29.01 -18.71 -26.54
N GLY A 6 28.27 -19.46 -27.35
CA GLY A 6 28.73 -20.72 -27.97
C GLY A 6 28.23 -22.02 -27.31
N GLU A 7 28.71 -23.17 -27.82
CA GLU A 7 28.24 -24.54 -27.54
C GLU A 7 28.60 -25.13 -26.16
N HIS A 8 28.81 -24.30 -25.12
CA HIS A 8 29.12 -24.77 -23.74
C HIS A 8 30.34 -25.71 -23.58
N ASN A 9 31.23 -25.80 -24.58
CA ASN A 9 32.36 -26.74 -24.61
C ASN A 9 33.74 -26.05 -24.48
N CYS A 10 33.84 -24.91 -23.79
CA CYS A 10 35.12 -24.23 -23.63
C CYS A 10 36.12 -25.05 -22.79
N VAL A 11 37.36 -25.18 -23.26
CA VAL A 11 38.45 -25.83 -22.51
C VAL A 11 38.84 -24.96 -21.30
N ILE A 12 38.76 -25.54 -20.10
CA ILE A 12 39.15 -24.87 -18.84
C ILE A 12 40.53 -25.33 -18.39
N ASP A 13 41.55 -24.52 -18.68
CA ASP A 13 42.94 -24.73 -18.27
C ASP A 13 43.49 -23.54 -17.46
N LYS A 14 44.75 -23.60 -17.02
CA LYS A 14 45.37 -22.57 -16.17
C LYS A 14 45.40 -21.18 -16.83
N THR A 15 45.55 -21.10 -18.15
CA THR A 15 45.74 -19.83 -18.87
C THR A 15 44.42 -19.22 -19.36
N ARG A 16 43.38 -20.05 -19.56
CA ARG A 16 42.10 -19.62 -20.18
C ARG A 16 40.87 -19.79 -19.28
N ARG A 17 41.02 -20.28 -18.05
CA ARG A 17 39.90 -20.44 -17.07
C ARG A 17 39.07 -19.19 -16.79
N ASN A 18 39.55 -17.99 -17.10
CA ASN A 18 38.83 -16.74 -16.89
C ASN A 18 38.07 -16.24 -18.14
N TRP A 19 38.23 -16.90 -19.31
CA TRP A 19 37.64 -16.44 -20.58
C TRP A 19 36.14 -16.70 -20.66
N CYS A 20 35.66 -17.83 -20.14
CA CYS A 20 34.24 -18.17 -20.15
C CYS A 20 33.75 -18.50 -18.73
N PRO A 21 33.06 -17.55 -18.06
CA PRO A 21 32.51 -17.78 -16.72
C PRO A 21 31.52 -18.94 -16.65
N ALA A 22 30.71 -19.15 -17.70
CA ALA A 22 29.70 -20.21 -17.76
C ALA A 22 30.35 -21.61 -17.73
N CYS A 23 31.23 -21.91 -18.68
CA CYS A 23 31.92 -23.20 -18.73
C CYS A 23 32.82 -23.44 -17.50
N ARG A 24 33.37 -22.38 -16.90
CA ARG A 24 34.12 -22.49 -15.65
C ARG A 24 33.22 -22.93 -14.50
N LEU A 25 32.03 -22.33 -14.37
CA LEU A 25 31.05 -22.67 -13.34
C LEU A 25 30.53 -24.11 -13.53
N ASP A 26 30.23 -24.51 -14.77
CA ASP A 26 29.84 -25.89 -15.09
C ASP A 26 30.93 -26.89 -14.69
N LYS A 27 32.20 -26.54 -14.95
CA LYS A 27 33.33 -27.35 -14.50
C LYS A 27 33.40 -27.44 -12.97
N CYS A 28 33.16 -26.35 -12.24
CA CYS A 28 33.09 -26.35 -10.77
C CYS A 28 32.04 -27.35 -10.25
N PHE A 29 30.86 -27.42 -10.87
CA PHE A 29 29.85 -28.42 -10.51
C PHE A 29 30.24 -29.85 -10.92
N SER A 30 30.88 -30.04 -12.09
CA SER A 30 31.35 -31.36 -12.53
C SER A 30 32.39 -31.99 -11.60
N VAL A 31 33.16 -31.15 -10.89
CA VAL A 31 34.13 -31.59 -9.86
C VAL A 31 33.53 -31.55 -8.44
N HIS A 32 32.19 -31.47 -8.34
CA HIS A 32 31.43 -31.52 -7.10
C HIS A 32 31.80 -30.43 -6.08
N MET A 33 32.08 -29.21 -6.53
CA MET A 33 32.19 -28.07 -5.60
C MET A 33 30.87 -27.86 -4.86
N ASN A 34 30.95 -27.83 -3.53
CA ASN A 34 29.77 -27.65 -2.69
C ASN A 34 29.29 -26.19 -2.72
N LYS A 35 28.14 -25.93 -3.34
CA LYS A 35 27.50 -24.61 -3.37
C LYS A 35 27.26 -24.05 -1.96
N ASN A 36 26.94 -24.93 -1.00
CA ASN A 36 26.62 -24.55 0.38
C ASN A 36 27.88 -24.23 1.21
N ALA A 37 29.08 -24.45 0.67
CA ALA A 37 30.34 -24.05 1.31
C ALA A 37 30.66 -22.55 1.07
N VAL A 38 29.94 -21.88 0.17
CA VAL A 38 30.08 -20.44 -0.07
C VAL A 38 29.43 -19.70 1.09
N GLN A 39 30.25 -19.01 1.88
CA GLN A 39 29.76 -18.12 2.94
C GLN A 39 29.20 -16.84 2.32
N GLU A 40 28.22 -16.22 2.97
CA GLU A 40 27.81 -14.86 2.66
C GLU A 40 29.02 -13.92 2.72
N GLU A 41 28.96 -12.84 1.91
CA GLU A 41 30.00 -11.82 1.91
C GLU A 41 30.28 -11.38 3.33
N ARG A 42 31.54 -11.49 3.74
CA ARG A 42 31.95 -11.00 5.06
C ARG A 42 31.72 -9.50 5.06
N GLY A 43 31.02 -9.00 6.07
CA GLY A 43 30.83 -7.57 6.26
C GLY A 43 32.15 -6.79 6.19
N PRO A 44 32.09 -5.47 5.99
CA PRO A 44 33.26 -4.63 5.69
C PRO A 44 34.44 -4.94 6.62
N ARG A 45 35.52 -5.50 6.06
CA ARG A 45 36.74 -5.80 6.82
C ARG A 45 37.45 -4.49 7.10
N LYS A 46 37.23 -3.99 8.32
CA LYS A 46 37.64 -2.70 8.93
C LYS A 46 36.46 -1.72 8.95
N SER A 47 36.05 -1.37 10.16
CA SER A 47 35.36 -0.11 10.41
C SER A 47 36.28 1.00 9.90
N LEU A 48 35.98 1.56 8.73
CA LEU A 48 36.33 2.95 8.50
C LEU A 48 35.81 3.67 9.74
N LYS A 49 36.71 4.26 10.52
CA LYS A 49 36.33 5.12 11.64
C LYS A 49 35.56 6.28 11.01
N VAL A 50 34.26 6.10 10.81
CA VAL A 50 33.32 7.20 10.68
C VAL A 50 33.54 7.97 11.99
N LYS A 51 34.06 9.18 11.87
CA LYS A 51 34.11 10.10 13.00
C LYS A 51 32.69 10.11 13.55
N ARG A 52 32.53 9.66 14.80
CA ARG A 52 31.28 9.88 15.51
C ARG A 52 31.23 11.39 15.68
N ASP A 53 30.44 12.06 14.87
CA ASP A 53 30.02 13.40 15.24
C ASP A 53 29.12 13.21 16.45
N ASP A 54 29.60 13.71 17.58
CA ASP A 54 28.92 13.64 18.87
C ASP A 54 27.50 14.19 18.76
N CYS A 55 26.58 13.46 19.38
CA CYS A 55 25.21 13.92 19.58
C CYS A 55 25.22 15.01 20.65
N SER A 56 25.24 16.28 20.24
CA SER A 56 24.76 17.37 21.08
C SER A 56 24.33 18.57 20.24
N SER A 57 23.11 19.01 20.51
CA SER A 57 22.49 20.29 20.14
C SER A 57 22.18 20.60 18.65
N ASP A 58 20.87 20.71 18.42
CA ASP A 58 20.24 21.93 17.90
C ASP A 58 20.11 22.17 16.39
N GLU A 59 18.84 22.43 16.02
CA GLU A 59 18.31 23.08 14.80
C GLU A 59 18.62 22.46 13.42
N ASN A 60 19.82 21.91 13.21
CA ASN A 60 20.27 21.51 11.88
C ASN A 60 19.70 20.17 11.40
N VAL A 61 19.42 19.21 12.28
CA VAL A 61 18.68 17.98 11.92
C VAL A 61 17.21 18.32 11.55
N LYS A 62 16.59 19.27 12.26
CA LYS A 62 15.26 19.80 11.91
C LYS A 62 15.29 20.56 10.57
N LYS A 63 16.38 21.26 10.25
CA LYS A 63 16.57 21.94 8.95
C LYS A 63 16.91 20.98 7.80
N MET A 64 17.63 19.89 8.05
CA MET A 64 17.97 18.90 7.02
C MET A 64 16.76 18.02 6.66
N VAL A 65 15.86 17.76 7.61
CA VAL A 65 14.54 17.13 7.36
C VAL A 65 13.55 18.11 6.70
N LYS A 66 13.71 19.43 6.90
CA LYS A 66 12.95 20.46 6.17
C LYS A 66 13.32 20.57 4.69
N ILE A 67 14.48 20.05 4.27
CA ILE A 67 14.87 20.00 2.86
C ILE A 67 14.37 18.66 2.27
N LYS A 68 13.20 18.72 1.61
CA LYS A 68 12.50 17.67 0.83
C LYS A 68 11.37 16.86 1.50
N TYR A 69 10.78 17.32 2.60
CA TYR A 69 9.37 16.96 2.88
C TYR A 69 8.48 18.16 2.56
N ARG A 70 8.06 18.26 1.29
CA ARG A 70 6.90 19.07 0.92
C ARG A 70 5.68 18.21 1.26
N PRO A 71 4.82 18.59 2.22
CA PRO A 71 3.55 17.91 2.40
C PRO A 71 2.80 18.03 1.07
N TYR A 72 2.53 16.90 0.41
CA TYR A 72 1.78 16.89 -0.85
C TYR A 72 0.27 17.06 -0.56
N ILE A 73 -0.10 18.09 0.20
CA ILE A 73 -1.47 18.58 0.31
C ILE A 73 -1.43 20.10 0.41
N GLU A 74 -0.76 20.76 -0.54
CA GLU A 74 -1.09 22.14 -0.89
C GLU A 74 -1.11 22.26 -2.41
N LYS A 75 -2.34 22.14 -2.94
CA LYS A 75 -2.81 22.61 -4.24
C LYS A 75 -1.79 22.52 -5.38
N ASP A 76 -1.63 21.34 -5.96
CA ASP A 76 -1.15 21.23 -7.34
C ASP A 76 -2.07 20.23 -8.06
N GLU A 77 -2.70 20.74 -9.12
CA GLU A 77 -3.53 20.07 -10.14
C GLU A 77 -3.95 18.64 -9.83
N VAL A 78 -5.15 18.52 -9.25
CA VAL A 78 -5.95 17.30 -9.34
C VAL A 78 -5.94 16.90 -10.81
N ILE A 79 -5.40 15.74 -11.15
CA ILE A 79 -5.70 15.08 -12.42
C ILE A 79 -7.18 14.70 -12.31
N THR A 80 -8.05 15.67 -12.51
CA THR A 80 -9.46 15.43 -12.78
C THR A 80 -9.45 14.78 -14.15
N ALA A 81 -9.67 13.47 -14.19
CA ALA A 81 -10.23 12.89 -15.40
C ALA A 81 -11.54 13.64 -15.63
N GLU A 82 -11.54 14.60 -16.55
CA GLU A 82 -12.73 15.31 -17.01
C GLU A 82 -13.61 14.31 -17.74
N SER A 83 -14.30 13.45 -16.99
CA SER A 83 -15.46 12.74 -17.49
C SER A 83 -16.64 13.70 -17.36
N SER A 84 -16.95 14.37 -18.47
CA SER A 84 -18.19 15.10 -18.67
C SER A 84 -19.37 14.19 -18.30
N ARG A 85 -20.02 14.42 -17.16
CA ARG A 85 -21.31 13.81 -16.82
C ARG A 85 -22.32 14.90 -16.49
N LYS A 86 -23.02 15.36 -17.54
CA LYS A 86 -24.38 15.86 -17.38
C LYS A 86 -25.28 14.67 -17.07
N GLY A 87 -25.87 14.68 -15.88
CA GLY A 87 -27.09 13.93 -15.55
C GLY A 87 -26.87 12.54 -14.97
N GLU A 88 -26.62 12.48 -13.66
CA GLU A 88 -27.14 11.41 -12.78
C GLU A 88 -26.91 11.84 -11.33
N SER A 89 -27.98 12.28 -10.65
CA SER A 89 -27.93 12.50 -9.21
C SER A 89 -27.93 11.13 -8.53
N THR A 90 -26.84 10.75 -7.86
CA THR A 90 -26.81 9.48 -7.12
C THR A 90 -26.21 9.65 -5.72
N ASN A 91 -26.86 9.04 -4.73
CA ASN A 91 -26.53 9.08 -3.29
C ASN A 91 -25.09 8.66 -2.91
N ILE A 92 -24.29 8.18 -3.88
CA ILE A 92 -22.93 7.66 -3.69
C ILE A 92 -21.85 8.50 -4.39
N GLN A 93 -22.18 9.63 -5.02
CA GLN A 93 -21.20 10.44 -5.74
C GLN A 93 -20.01 10.85 -4.85
N TRP A 94 -20.29 11.27 -3.62
CA TRP A 94 -19.26 11.61 -2.62
C TRP A 94 -18.35 10.42 -2.26
N LEU A 95 -18.87 9.18 -2.35
CA LEU A 95 -18.11 7.97 -2.06
C LEU A 95 -17.14 7.66 -3.21
N LEU A 96 -17.60 7.86 -4.46
CA LEU A 96 -16.75 7.73 -5.65
C LEU A 96 -15.62 8.77 -5.60
N GLU A 97 -15.92 10.02 -5.25
CA GLU A 97 -14.90 11.08 -5.07
C GLU A 97 -13.89 10.73 -3.96
N LEU A 98 -14.34 10.05 -2.91
CA LEU A 98 -13.46 9.60 -1.83
C LEU A 98 -12.54 8.47 -2.30
N ILE A 99 -13.05 7.54 -3.10
CA ILE A 99 -12.26 6.47 -3.74
C ILE A 99 -11.24 7.10 -4.70
N ASP A 100 -11.65 8.04 -5.55
CA ASP A 100 -10.75 8.74 -6.48
C ASP A 100 -9.62 9.45 -5.73
N SER A 101 -9.94 10.11 -4.62
CA SER A 101 -8.94 10.74 -3.75
C SER A 101 -7.96 9.72 -3.15
N SER A 102 -8.47 8.56 -2.71
CA SER A 102 -7.64 7.50 -2.16
C SER A 102 -6.68 6.90 -3.20
N ILE A 103 -7.17 6.69 -4.44
CA ILE A 103 -6.37 6.15 -5.54
C ILE A 103 -5.35 7.18 -6.01
N THR A 104 -5.73 8.45 -6.08
CA THR A 104 -4.82 9.55 -6.43
C THR A 104 -3.63 9.59 -5.47
N MET A 105 -3.88 9.47 -4.18
CA MET A 105 -2.84 9.42 -3.16
C MET A 105 -1.91 8.19 -3.32
N VAL A 106 -2.45 7.03 -3.68
CA VAL A 106 -1.66 5.82 -3.98
C VAL A 106 -0.77 6.05 -5.21
N LEU A 107 -1.32 6.61 -6.29
CA LEU A 107 -0.60 6.87 -7.54
C LEU A 107 0.49 7.93 -7.40
N GLN A 108 0.32 8.87 -6.47
CA GLN A 108 1.30 9.92 -6.17
C GLN A 108 2.43 9.44 -5.25
N THR A 109 2.41 8.19 -4.78
CA THR A 109 3.56 7.63 -4.07
C THR A 109 4.77 7.49 -5.00
N PRO A 110 6.00 7.71 -4.54
CA PRO A 110 7.22 7.52 -5.32
C PRO A 110 7.37 6.12 -5.90
N LEU A 111 6.78 5.13 -5.22
CA LEU A 111 6.73 3.74 -5.68
C LEU A 111 6.01 3.64 -7.04
N LEU A 112 4.83 4.27 -7.14
CA LEU A 112 4.00 4.17 -8.34
C LEU A 112 4.21 5.30 -9.33
N GLN A 113 4.63 6.49 -8.90
CA GLN A 113 4.83 7.65 -9.77
C GLN A 113 5.72 7.31 -10.98
N PHE A 114 6.79 6.55 -10.75
CA PHE A 114 7.78 6.15 -11.77
C PHE A 114 7.57 4.73 -12.33
N SER A 115 6.51 4.03 -11.90
CA SER A 115 6.17 2.71 -12.44
C SER A 115 5.51 2.80 -13.81
N ASP A 116 5.67 1.76 -14.61
CA ASP A 116 4.90 1.58 -15.83
C ASP A 116 3.41 1.38 -15.53
N HIS A 117 2.59 1.59 -16.56
CA HIS A 117 1.13 1.56 -16.42
C HIS A 117 0.60 0.18 -16.02
N ASN A 118 1.16 -0.92 -16.53
CA ASN A 118 0.70 -2.26 -16.18
C ASN A 118 0.96 -2.54 -14.70
N ARG A 119 2.15 -2.16 -14.21
CA ARG A 119 2.51 -2.31 -12.80
C ARG A 119 1.63 -1.46 -11.87
N LYS A 120 1.31 -0.21 -12.25
CA LYS A 120 0.35 0.64 -11.53
C LYS A 120 -1.00 -0.07 -11.38
N ILE A 121 -1.50 -0.66 -12.46
CA ILE A 121 -2.80 -1.34 -12.52
C ILE A 121 -2.80 -2.62 -11.68
N ASP A 122 -1.76 -3.45 -11.82
CA ASP A 122 -1.64 -4.70 -11.07
C ASP A 122 -1.59 -4.45 -9.57
N ILE A 123 -0.85 -3.43 -9.13
CA ILE A 123 -0.79 -3.04 -7.72
C ILE A 123 -2.13 -2.48 -7.27
N LEU A 124 -2.75 -1.55 -8.00
CA LEU A 124 -4.03 -0.97 -7.63
C LEU A 124 -5.13 -2.04 -7.48
N LYS A 125 -5.22 -2.99 -8.41
CA LYS A 125 -6.17 -4.12 -8.32
C LYS A 125 -5.99 -4.93 -7.03
N LYS A 126 -4.75 -5.09 -6.57
CA LYS A 126 -4.42 -5.84 -5.34
C LYS A 126 -4.70 -5.05 -4.06
N ILE A 127 -4.52 -3.73 -4.04
CA ILE A 127 -4.48 -2.97 -2.78
C ILE A 127 -5.57 -1.93 -2.58
N TRP A 128 -6.37 -1.62 -3.61
CA TRP A 128 -7.30 -0.48 -3.56
C TRP A 128 -8.19 -0.48 -2.32
N HIS A 129 -8.66 -1.65 -1.89
CA HIS A 129 -9.53 -1.82 -0.73
C HIS A 129 -8.82 -1.48 0.57
N ARG A 130 -7.56 -1.94 0.75
CA ARG A 130 -6.72 -1.63 1.93
C ARG A 130 -6.33 -0.16 1.98
N SER A 131 -5.93 0.41 0.84
CA SER A 131 -5.59 1.84 0.75
C SER A 131 -6.82 2.73 0.96
N PHE A 132 -7.98 2.32 0.47
CA PHE A 132 -9.23 3.03 0.70
C PHE A 132 -9.66 2.97 2.17
N ALA A 133 -9.53 1.80 2.82
CA ALA A 133 -9.91 1.64 4.22
C ALA A 133 -9.10 2.53 5.18
N ILE A 134 -7.78 2.58 5.02
CA ILE A 134 -6.93 3.46 5.84
C ILE A 134 -7.15 4.94 5.54
N PHE A 135 -7.47 5.28 4.29
CA PHE A 135 -7.84 6.64 3.93
C PHE A 135 -9.18 7.03 4.56
N LEU A 136 -10.16 6.14 4.47
CA LEU A 136 -11.49 6.32 5.04
C LEU A 136 -11.43 6.45 6.56
N SER A 137 -10.64 5.62 7.26
CA SER A 137 -10.48 5.72 8.72
C SER A 137 -9.95 7.09 9.15
N CYS A 138 -8.98 7.64 8.42
CA CYS A 138 -8.47 8.98 8.66
C CYS A 138 -9.52 10.06 8.42
N LYS A 139 -10.34 9.92 7.38
CA LYS A 139 -11.39 10.89 7.04
C LYS A 139 -12.57 10.86 8.01
N LEU A 140 -12.97 9.67 8.47
CA LEU A 140 -14.07 9.52 9.42
C LEU A 140 -13.78 10.16 10.77
N ARG A 141 -12.52 10.19 11.19
CA ARG A 141 -12.10 10.85 12.43
C ARG A 141 -12.44 12.35 12.44
N ASP A 142 -12.21 13.02 11.31
CA ASP A 142 -12.28 14.49 11.24
C ASP A 142 -13.62 15.00 10.66
N ASP A 143 -14.45 14.11 10.10
CA ASP A 143 -15.69 14.48 9.41
C ASP A 143 -16.91 13.70 9.95
N SER A 144 -17.58 14.32 10.93
CA SER A 144 -18.83 13.78 11.48
C SER A 144 -19.94 13.67 10.44
N THR A 145 -19.91 14.50 9.39
CA THR A 145 -20.90 14.43 8.30
C THR A 145 -20.69 13.19 7.44
N LEU A 146 -19.43 12.77 7.27
CA LEU A 146 -19.07 11.54 6.56
C LEU A 146 -19.56 10.29 7.31
N ILE A 147 -19.43 10.30 8.64
CA ILE A 147 -20.00 9.24 9.51
C ILE A 147 -21.51 9.14 9.29
N GLU A 148 -22.23 10.27 9.31
CA GLU A 148 -23.67 10.28 9.07
C GLU A 148 -24.04 9.78 7.67
N LYS A 149 -23.27 10.16 6.64
CA LYS A 149 -23.48 9.71 5.27
C LYS A 149 -23.30 8.19 5.14
N LEU A 150 -22.26 7.62 5.74
CA LEU A 150 -22.07 6.16 5.78
C LEU A 150 -23.19 5.45 6.54
N ALA A 151 -23.57 5.95 7.71
CA ALA A 151 -24.66 5.39 8.50
C ALA A 151 -25.99 5.40 7.72
N LYS A 152 -26.25 6.45 6.93
CA LYS A 152 -27.40 6.52 6.02
C LYS A 152 -27.30 5.49 4.88
N LEU A 153 -26.13 5.34 4.24
CA LEU A 153 -25.92 4.33 3.20
C LEU A 153 -26.18 2.92 3.71
N VAL A 154 -25.62 2.56 4.87
CA VAL A 154 -25.83 1.22 5.45
C VAL A 154 -27.29 0.98 5.81
N LYS A 155 -27.99 2.00 6.34
CA LYS A 155 -29.44 1.90 6.59
C LYS A 155 -30.25 1.70 5.32
N ILE A 156 -29.84 2.29 4.20
CA ILE A 156 -30.50 2.11 2.90
C ILE A 156 -30.27 0.69 2.41
N GLU A 157 -29.02 0.22 2.45
CA GLU A 157 -28.68 -1.13 1.99
C GLU A 157 -29.37 -2.21 2.82
N HIS A 158 -29.45 -2.00 4.14
CA HIS A 158 -30.22 -2.86 5.05
C HIS A 158 -31.72 -2.90 4.75
N ARG A 159 -32.28 -1.85 4.14
CA ARG A 159 -33.69 -1.85 3.70
C ARG A 159 -33.84 -2.58 2.36
N ASN A 160 -32.87 -2.43 1.46
CA ASN A 160 -32.88 -3.10 0.16
C ASN A 160 -32.78 -4.62 0.32
N ASN A 161 -31.90 -5.11 1.20
CA ASN A 161 -31.77 -6.54 1.47
C ASN A 161 -33.06 -7.16 2.06
N ARG A 162 -33.79 -6.42 2.92
CA ARG A 162 -35.09 -6.85 3.47
C ARG A 162 -36.20 -7.01 2.43
N LEU A 163 -36.15 -6.26 1.32
CA LEU A 163 -37.16 -6.37 0.27
C LEU A 163 -36.93 -7.58 -0.66
N HIS A 164 -35.85 -8.35 -0.45
CA HIS A 164 -35.45 -9.48 -1.30
C HIS A 164 -35.37 -10.82 -0.55
N GLY A 165 -35.69 -10.88 0.76
CA GLY A 165 -35.67 -12.11 1.56
C GLY A 165 -37.06 -12.52 2.06
N ASP A 166 -37.41 -13.80 1.94
CA ASP A 166 -38.66 -14.40 2.41
C ASP A 166 -38.74 -14.46 3.96
N ASP A 167 -39.94 -14.19 4.49
CA ASP A 167 -40.27 -13.58 5.80
C ASP A 167 -40.04 -14.36 7.12
N GLU A 168 -39.33 -15.50 7.21
CA GLU A 168 -39.35 -16.29 8.48
C GLU A 168 -38.00 -16.61 9.15
N MET A 169 -36.84 -16.25 8.58
CA MET A 169 -35.52 -16.53 9.17
C MET A 169 -34.70 -15.28 9.54
N ASP A 170 -35.36 -14.11 9.61
CA ASP A 170 -34.72 -12.81 9.44
C ASP A 170 -34.15 -12.19 10.74
N GLN A 171 -34.68 -12.53 11.93
CA GLN A 171 -34.27 -11.83 13.17
C GLN A 171 -32.83 -12.15 13.66
N SER A 172 -32.33 -13.37 13.46
CA SER A 172 -30.97 -13.75 13.86
C SER A 172 -29.91 -13.26 12.87
N LEU A 173 -30.28 -13.12 11.59
CA LEU A 173 -29.43 -12.56 10.54
C LEU A 173 -29.31 -11.03 10.69
N HIS A 174 -30.42 -10.37 11.10
CA HIS A 174 -30.50 -8.94 11.43
C HIS A 174 -29.47 -8.50 12.48
N GLY A 175 -29.33 -9.28 13.55
CA GLY A 175 -28.37 -9.02 14.62
C GLY A 175 -26.92 -9.19 14.14
N LEU A 176 -26.68 -10.09 13.19
CA LEU A 176 -25.34 -10.39 12.68
C LEU A 176 -24.84 -9.30 11.72
N GLU A 177 -25.68 -8.79 10.82
CA GLU A 177 -25.30 -7.74 9.87
C GLU A 177 -25.06 -6.39 10.55
N LEU A 178 -25.94 -6.00 11.49
CA LEU A 178 -25.76 -4.76 12.25
C LEU A 178 -24.54 -4.84 13.18
N LYS A 179 -24.29 -6.01 13.78
CA LYS A 179 -23.08 -6.27 14.57
C LYS A 179 -21.83 -6.19 13.69
N THR A 180 -21.86 -6.79 12.51
CA THR A 180 -20.74 -6.72 11.54
C THR A 180 -20.47 -5.27 11.13
N PHE A 181 -21.51 -4.48 10.87
CA PHE A 181 -21.37 -3.05 10.60
C PHE A 181 -20.76 -2.29 11.78
N LEU A 182 -21.25 -2.52 13.00
CA LEU A 182 -20.73 -1.86 14.20
C LEU A 182 -19.26 -2.20 14.43
N GLU A 183 -18.89 -3.47 14.36
CA GLU A 183 -17.50 -3.95 14.47
C GLU A 183 -16.62 -3.36 13.36
N THR A 184 -17.15 -3.26 12.14
CA THR A 184 -16.47 -2.63 11.01
C THR A 184 -16.26 -1.14 11.21
N THR A 185 -17.30 -0.43 11.66
CA THR A 185 -17.20 1.00 11.95
C THR A 185 -16.31 1.25 13.14
N GLU A 186 -16.30 0.38 14.15
CA GLU A 186 -15.41 0.48 15.30
C GLU A 186 -13.95 0.27 14.87
N LEU A 187 -13.70 -0.67 13.97
CA LEU A 187 -12.37 -0.86 13.37
C LEU A 187 -11.94 0.33 12.51
N LEU A 188 -12.83 0.86 11.65
CA LEU A 188 -12.53 2.01 10.79
C LEU A 188 -12.46 3.31 11.56
N THR A 189 -13.24 3.46 12.62
CA THR A 189 -13.24 4.65 13.47
C THR A 189 -12.31 4.51 14.66
N ASN A 190 -11.58 3.39 14.80
CA ASN A 190 -10.70 3.12 15.95
C ASN A 190 -9.82 4.36 16.21
N VAL A 191 -10.28 5.11 17.23
CA VAL A 191 -9.96 6.53 17.43
C VAL A 191 -8.51 6.71 17.85
N GLU A 192 -7.84 5.62 18.24
CA GLU A 192 -6.58 5.65 18.95
C GLU A 192 -5.38 6.11 18.13
N PHE A 193 -5.41 5.97 16.80
CA PHE A 193 -4.24 6.35 15.99
C PHE A 193 -4.29 7.78 15.54
N GLY A 194 -5.40 8.25 14.98
CA GLY A 194 -5.43 9.61 14.44
C GLY A 194 -4.21 9.90 13.56
N LEU A 195 -4.00 9.11 12.49
CA LEU A 195 -2.82 9.24 11.64
C LEU A 195 -2.70 10.68 11.11
N ASP A 196 -1.50 11.23 11.22
CA ASP A 196 -1.13 12.43 10.49
C ASP A 196 -0.91 12.13 9.00
N ALA A 197 -0.79 13.17 8.19
CA ALA A 197 -0.65 13.02 6.73
C ALA A 197 0.59 12.22 6.33
N HIS A 198 1.67 12.30 7.11
CA HIS A 198 2.91 11.58 6.83
C HIS A 198 2.78 10.11 7.20
N GLU A 199 2.21 9.81 8.36
CA GLU A 199 1.94 8.43 8.77
C GLU A 199 1.02 7.73 7.77
N LEU A 200 -0.06 8.38 7.33
CA LEU A 200 -0.95 7.86 6.30
C LEU A 200 -0.20 7.53 5.01
N TYR A 201 0.62 8.46 4.53
CA TYR A 201 1.44 8.27 3.33
C TYR A 201 2.42 7.09 3.47
N VAL A 202 3.12 6.99 4.60
CA VAL A 202 4.05 5.88 4.86
C VAL A 202 3.30 4.56 4.97
N CYS A 203 2.13 4.54 5.61
CA CYS A 203 1.28 3.36 5.68
C CYS A 203 0.85 2.86 4.30
N ILE A 204 0.51 3.77 3.37
CA ILE A 204 0.18 3.39 1.98
C ILE A 204 1.40 2.78 1.28
N CYS A 205 2.59 3.34 1.49
CA CYS A 205 3.82 2.75 0.97
C CYS A 205 4.06 1.35 1.54
N VAL A 206 3.84 1.14 2.84
CA VAL A 206 3.90 -0.19 3.48
C VAL A 206 2.89 -1.16 2.85
N ILE A 207 1.66 -0.72 2.58
CA ILE A 207 0.63 -1.52 1.90
C ILE A 207 1.09 -1.92 0.49
N ILE A 208 1.61 -0.98 -0.30
CA ILE A 208 2.14 -1.24 -1.65
C ILE A 208 3.28 -2.27 -1.58
N CYS A 209 4.28 -2.04 -0.74
CA CYS A 209 5.42 -2.93 -0.58
C CYS A 209 5.02 -4.34 -0.12
N SER A 210 3.98 -4.46 0.71
CA SER A 210 3.51 -5.75 1.22
C SER A 210 2.74 -6.57 0.19
N ALA A 211 2.12 -5.92 -0.80
CA ALA A 211 1.30 -6.58 -1.82
C ALA A 211 2.07 -6.93 -3.12
N ASP A 212 3.31 -6.47 -3.20
CA ASP A 212 4.14 -6.60 -4.38
C ASP A 212 5.13 -7.77 -4.25
N ASP A 213 5.65 -8.25 -5.38
CA ASP A 213 6.48 -9.44 -5.43
C ASP A 213 7.93 -9.20 -4.96
N ALA A 214 8.68 -10.28 -4.74
CA ALA A 214 10.07 -10.25 -4.28
C ALA A 214 11.02 -9.48 -5.22
N ASN A 215 10.67 -9.38 -6.51
CA ASN A 215 11.42 -8.64 -7.51
C ASN A 215 10.98 -7.17 -7.63
N GLY A 216 9.99 -6.76 -6.84
CA GLY A 216 9.40 -5.43 -6.83
C GLY A 216 9.72 -4.62 -5.57
N PHE A 217 8.72 -3.93 -5.05
CA PHE A 217 8.79 -3.01 -3.91
C PHE A 217 8.89 -3.70 -2.55
N SER A 218 8.72 -5.02 -2.48
CA SER A 218 8.85 -5.78 -1.23
C SER A 218 10.21 -5.56 -0.54
N CYS A 219 11.28 -5.35 -1.32
CA CYS A 219 12.61 -5.00 -0.80
C CYS A 219 12.65 -3.66 -0.05
N LEU A 220 11.68 -2.77 -0.26
CA LEU A 220 11.56 -1.46 0.40
C LEU A 220 10.65 -1.51 1.63
N LEU A 221 10.03 -2.65 1.95
CA LEU A 221 9.09 -2.77 3.06
C LEU A 221 9.70 -2.33 4.40
N ASP A 222 10.91 -2.81 4.69
CA ASP A 222 11.59 -2.49 5.95
C ASP A 222 12.04 -1.02 6.01
N LEU A 223 12.35 -0.41 4.86
CA LEU A 223 12.66 1.01 4.79
C LEU A 223 11.45 1.85 5.22
N TYR A 224 10.27 1.60 4.65
CA TYR A 224 9.06 2.35 5.02
C TYR A 224 8.59 2.07 6.44
N ARG A 225 8.76 0.83 6.94
CA ARG A 225 8.54 0.53 8.36
C ARG A 225 9.46 1.36 9.25
N LEU A 226 10.75 1.44 8.91
CA LEU A 226 11.70 2.25 9.67
C LEU A 226 11.37 3.75 9.60
N MET A 227 10.90 4.25 8.45
CA MET A 227 10.45 5.64 8.31
C MET A 227 9.30 5.96 9.25
N LEU A 228 8.30 5.08 9.38
CA LEU A 228 7.19 5.27 10.32
C LEU A 228 7.67 5.29 11.78
N VAL A 229 8.55 4.36 12.15
CA VAL A 229 9.14 4.30 13.50
C VAL A 229 9.90 5.59 13.81
N TYR A 230 10.69 6.07 12.85
CA TYR A 230 11.48 7.29 13.02
C TYR A 230 10.60 8.54 13.12
N HIS A 231 9.59 8.65 12.26
CA HIS A 231 8.60 9.73 12.31
C HIS A 231 7.91 9.77 13.67
N ASN A 232 7.40 8.63 14.15
CA ASN A 232 6.69 8.55 15.43
C ASN A 232 7.59 8.87 16.62
N LYS A 233 8.86 8.47 16.57
CA LYS A 233 9.84 8.82 17.60
C LYS A 233 10.08 10.34 17.68
N ILE A 234 10.01 11.06 16.55
CA ILE A 234 10.26 12.50 16.49
C ILE A 234 9.02 13.32 16.83
N PHE A 235 7.88 12.97 16.25
CA PHE A 235 6.66 13.78 16.29
C PHE A 235 5.66 13.32 17.34
N HIS A 236 5.78 12.09 17.84
CA HIS A 236 4.94 11.51 18.90
C HIS A 236 5.79 10.86 20.01
N PRO A 237 6.80 11.56 20.57
CA PRO A 237 7.78 10.98 21.50
C PRO A 237 7.16 10.42 22.80
N GLU A 238 5.99 10.93 23.18
CA GLU A 238 5.20 10.46 24.33
C GLU A 238 4.54 9.10 24.10
N ASN A 239 4.38 8.68 22.85
CA ASN A 239 3.68 7.45 22.48
C ASN A 239 4.63 6.42 21.85
N LEU A 240 5.47 5.81 22.69
CA LEU A 240 6.49 4.83 22.29
C LEU A 240 5.94 3.60 21.54
N THR A 241 4.65 3.28 21.72
CA THR A 241 4.02 2.12 21.09
C THR A 241 3.28 2.46 19.79
N ARG A 242 3.22 3.74 19.41
CA ARG A 242 2.42 4.22 18.29
C ARG A 242 2.72 3.48 16.98
N SER A 243 3.99 3.36 16.61
CA SER A 243 4.39 2.65 15.39
C SER A 243 4.00 1.17 15.42
N SER A 244 4.27 0.46 16.52
CA SER A 244 3.88 -0.94 16.70
C SER A 244 2.38 -1.13 16.54
N ARG A 245 1.59 -0.25 17.14
CA ARG A 245 0.13 -0.34 17.07
C ARG A 245 -0.42 0.00 15.68
N ILE A 246 0.18 0.95 14.96
CA ILE A 246 -0.15 1.20 13.54
C ILE A 246 0.19 -0.03 12.70
N PHE A 247 1.30 -0.73 12.96
CA PHE A 247 1.60 -1.98 12.26
C PHE A 247 0.62 -3.11 12.58
N CYS A 248 0.19 -3.23 13.85
CA CYS A 248 -0.88 -4.17 14.22
C CYS A 248 -2.16 -3.86 13.44
N TYR A 249 -2.56 -2.60 13.38
CA TYR A 249 -3.72 -2.16 12.59
C TYR A 249 -3.57 -2.52 11.10
N LEU A 250 -2.42 -2.22 10.48
CA LEU A 250 -2.15 -2.58 9.08
C LEU A 250 -2.16 -4.10 8.84
N SER A 251 -1.77 -4.90 9.84
CA SER A 251 -1.81 -6.35 9.79
C SER A 251 -3.23 -6.88 9.95
N GLU A 252 -4.02 -6.34 10.87
CA GLU A 252 -5.45 -6.68 11.00
C GLU A 252 -6.20 -6.35 9.70
N MET A 253 -5.88 -5.22 9.08
CA MET A 253 -6.41 -4.84 7.76
C MET A 253 -5.94 -5.73 6.61
N HIS A 254 -4.88 -6.53 6.79
CA HIS A 254 -4.49 -7.53 5.80
C HIS A 254 -5.33 -8.81 5.91
N GLU A 255 -5.64 -9.23 7.15
CA GLU A 255 -6.35 -10.48 7.43
C GLU A 255 -7.87 -10.38 7.19
N ILE A 256 -8.42 -9.17 7.18
CA ILE A 256 -9.83 -8.95 6.91
C ILE A 256 -10.11 -9.18 5.42
N HIS A 257 -11.09 -10.03 5.12
CA HIS A 257 -11.70 -10.13 3.79
C HIS A 257 -12.43 -8.82 3.47
N PHE A 258 -11.68 -7.84 3.01
CA PHE A 258 -12.20 -6.50 2.73
C PHE A 258 -13.29 -6.51 1.67
N ASP A 259 -13.29 -7.46 0.74
CA ASP A 259 -14.41 -7.65 -0.18
C ASP A 259 -15.72 -7.93 0.56
N GLN A 260 -15.67 -8.69 1.66
CA GLN A 260 -16.83 -9.00 2.51
C GLN A 260 -17.22 -7.80 3.39
N LEU A 261 -16.23 -7.05 3.90
CA LEU A 261 -16.43 -5.82 4.67
C LEU A 261 -17.07 -4.71 3.80
N LEU A 262 -16.50 -4.46 2.62
CA LEU A 262 -16.99 -3.51 1.64
C LEU A 262 -18.32 -3.98 1.06
N SER A 263 -18.55 -5.28 0.90
CA SER A 263 -19.88 -5.81 0.55
C SER A 263 -20.89 -5.56 1.66
N THR A 264 -20.49 -5.58 2.93
CA THR A 264 -21.40 -5.28 4.05
C THR A 264 -21.74 -3.79 4.12
N ILE A 265 -20.75 -2.91 3.89
CA ILE A 265 -20.95 -1.46 3.97
C ILE A 265 -21.65 -0.92 2.71
N PHE A 266 -21.23 -1.40 1.54
CA PHE A 266 -21.63 -0.84 0.25
C PHE A 266 -22.62 -1.70 -0.52
N GLY A 267 -22.77 -2.99 -0.19
CA GLY A 267 -23.76 -3.90 -0.80
C GLY A 267 -23.91 -3.73 -2.30
N SER A 268 -25.12 -3.35 -2.73
CA SER A 268 -25.52 -3.07 -4.11
C SER A 268 -24.68 -2.00 -4.82
N TYR A 269 -23.94 -1.17 -4.10
CA TYR A 269 -23.04 -0.16 -4.65
C TYR A 269 -21.63 -0.69 -4.93
N LEU A 270 -21.26 -1.89 -4.46
CA LEU A 270 -19.92 -2.43 -4.65
C LEU A 270 -19.56 -2.62 -6.13
N ASP A 271 -20.52 -3.02 -6.96
CA ASP A 271 -20.30 -3.17 -8.41
C ASP A 271 -20.04 -1.82 -9.09
N LYS A 272 -20.75 -0.76 -8.67
CA LYS A 272 -20.51 0.61 -9.16
C LYS A 272 -19.14 1.14 -8.72
N ILE A 273 -18.70 0.79 -7.51
CA ILE A 273 -17.36 1.11 -7.01
C ILE A 273 -16.29 0.40 -7.85
N LYS A 274 -16.45 -0.90 -8.09
CA LYS A 274 -15.54 -1.69 -8.94
C LYS A 274 -15.51 -1.18 -10.38
N GLU A 275 -16.65 -0.79 -10.93
CA GLU A 275 -16.75 -0.15 -12.25
C GLU A 275 -16.00 1.19 -12.28
N ASN A 276 -16.13 2.02 -11.24
CA ASN A 276 -15.38 3.28 -11.14
C ASN A 276 -13.86 3.04 -11.11
N ILE A 277 -13.42 2.07 -10.30
CA ILE A 277 -12.00 1.66 -10.26
C ILE A 277 -11.55 1.15 -11.63
N GLY A 278 -12.39 0.38 -12.33
CA GLY A 278 -12.17 -0.07 -13.70
C GLY A 278 -11.97 1.09 -14.67
N ARG A 279 -12.82 2.11 -14.62
CA ARG A 279 -12.68 3.34 -15.42
C ARG A 279 -11.39 4.09 -15.13
N ILE A 280 -11.01 4.23 -13.85
CA ILE A 280 -9.74 4.88 -13.47
C ILE A 280 -8.56 4.10 -14.06
N VAL A 281 -8.60 2.77 -13.96
CA VAL A 281 -7.61 1.88 -14.57
C VAL A 281 -7.56 2.07 -16.09
N GLU A 282 -8.70 2.14 -16.78
CA GLU A 282 -8.78 2.39 -18.22
C GLU A 282 -8.20 3.76 -18.60
N CYS A 283 -8.51 4.81 -17.86
CA CYS A 283 -7.92 6.14 -18.06
C CYS A 283 -6.39 6.10 -17.88
N LEU A 284 -5.89 5.34 -16.89
CA LEU A 284 -4.45 5.14 -16.73
C LEU A 284 -3.84 4.40 -17.93
N ILE A 285 -4.53 3.44 -18.54
CA ILE A 285 -4.05 2.74 -19.75
C ILE A 285 -3.98 3.71 -20.94
N GLN A 286 -5.04 4.50 -21.15
CA GLN A 286 -5.14 5.44 -22.28
C GLN A 286 -4.06 6.53 -22.22
N ASN A 287 -3.81 7.08 -21.04
CA ASN A 287 -2.78 8.11 -20.83
C ASN A 287 -1.34 7.57 -20.91
N GLY A 288 -1.15 6.24 -20.91
CA GLY A 288 0.15 5.59 -21.03
C GLY A 288 0.52 5.11 -22.43
N SER A 289 -0.37 5.29 -23.40
CA SER A 289 -0.21 4.83 -24.79
C SER A 289 0.19 5.95 -25.76
N SER A 290 0.59 7.12 -25.25
CA SER A 290 1.04 8.30 -26.01
C SER A 290 2.54 8.56 -25.84
#